data_AF-A0A967RJR4-F1
#
_entry.id   AF-A0A967RJR4-F1
#
_cell.length_a   1.000
_cell.length_b   1.000
_cell.length_c   1.000
_cell.angle_alpha   90.00
_cell.angle_beta   90.00
_cell.angle_gamma   90.00
#
_symmetry.space_group_name_H-M   'P 1'
#
loop_
_entity.id
_entity.type
_entity.pdbx_description
1 polymer ?
#
loop_
_entity_poly.entity_id
_entity_poly.type
_entity_poly.pdbx_seq_one_letter_code
_entity_poly.pdbx_strand_id
1 'polypeptide(L)'
;CLQCKKPGCVAGCPVEIDIPGFIQLIKEEKFTESIRHIWQKNSLPAVCGRVCPQEIQCEGLCIVGKKGEPVAIGNLERFVADWERENGTGALPP
;
A
#
# COMPACT_ATOMS: atom_id res chain seq x y z
N CYS A 1 1.59 6.92 -8.76
CA CYS A 1 2.16 7.51 -7.52
C CYS A 1 3.18 8.58 -7.89
N LEU A 2 3.15 9.75 -7.24
CA LEU A 2 4.07 10.87 -7.52
C LEU A 2 5.29 10.95 -6.59
N GLN A 3 5.46 9.97 -5.67
CA GLN A 3 6.51 10.02 -4.64
C GLN A 3 6.54 11.36 -3.89
N CYS A 4 5.40 11.70 -3.27
CA CYS A 4 5.17 12.99 -2.63
C CYS A 4 6.09 13.19 -1.42
N LYS A 5 6.74 14.36 -1.32
CA LYS A 5 7.55 14.73 -0.13
C LYS A 5 6.74 14.81 1.16
N LYS A 6 5.47 15.22 1.07
CA LYS A 6 4.50 15.27 2.17
C LYS A 6 3.28 14.45 1.75
N PRO A 7 3.28 13.12 1.99
CA PRO A 7 2.28 12.24 1.43
C PRO A 7 0.99 12.29 2.27
N GLY A 8 -0.05 12.97 1.76
CA GLY A 8 -1.37 13.00 2.39
C GLY A 8 -1.99 11.61 2.56
N CYS A 9 -1.68 10.67 1.66
CA CYS A 9 -2.14 9.29 1.75
C CYS A 9 -1.63 8.54 3.00
N VAL A 10 -0.41 8.85 3.48
CA VAL A 10 0.14 8.26 4.71
C VAL A 10 -0.65 8.76 5.92
N ALA A 11 -0.90 10.08 6.00
CA ALA A 11 -1.70 10.68 7.06
C ALA A 11 -3.18 10.22 7.03
N GLY A 12 -3.68 9.82 5.87
CA GLY A 12 -5.05 9.28 5.71
C GLY A 12 -5.18 7.80 6.08
N CYS A 13 -4.07 7.08 6.23
CA CYS A 13 -4.07 5.69 6.65
C CYS A 13 -4.09 5.63 8.20
N PRO A 14 -5.04 4.92 8.83
CA PRO A 14 -5.13 4.85 10.30
C PRO A 14 -3.89 4.28 11.00
N VAL A 15 -3.09 3.50 10.29
CA VAL A 15 -1.84 2.88 10.79
C VAL A 15 -0.59 3.47 10.14
N GLU A 16 -0.73 4.56 9.39
CA GLU A 16 0.37 5.32 8.79
C GLU A 16 1.35 4.45 7.97
N ILE A 17 0.82 3.56 7.13
CA ILE A 17 1.65 2.78 6.18
C ILE A 17 2.47 3.74 5.32
N ASP A 18 3.75 3.45 5.12
CA ASP A 18 4.62 4.14 4.17
C ASP A 18 4.22 3.77 2.72
N ILE A 19 3.15 4.40 2.25
CA ILE A 19 2.55 4.18 0.94
C ILE A 19 3.53 4.51 -0.21
N PRO A 20 4.23 5.67 -0.21
CA PRO A 20 5.24 5.93 -1.23
C PRO A 20 6.34 4.87 -1.26
N GLY A 21 6.79 4.41 -0.09
CA GLY A 21 7.84 3.40 0.06
C GLY A 21 7.46 2.05 -0.53
N PHE A 22 6.30 1.47 -0.16
CA PHE A 22 5.93 0.17 -0.72
C PHE A 22 5.64 0.27 -2.22
N ILE A 23 5.03 1.36 -2.69
CA ILE A 23 4.80 1.54 -4.14
C ILE A 23 6.12 1.70 -4.90
N GLN A 24 7.15 2.29 -4.28
CA GLN A 24 8.49 2.34 -4.87
C GLN A 24 9.09 0.94 -5.03
N LEU A 25 8.91 0.05 -4.04
CA LEU A 25 9.32 -1.35 -4.14
C LEU A 25 8.56 -2.11 -5.23
N ILE A 26 7.26 -1.86 -5.40
CA ILE A 26 6.48 -2.39 -6.54
C ILE A 26 7.08 -1.93 -7.87
N LYS A 27 7.44 -0.65 -7.99
CA LYS A 27 8.06 -0.10 -9.21
C LYS A 27 9.41 -0.74 -9.52
N GLU A 28 10.12 -1.20 -8.51
CA GLU A 28 11.40 -1.92 -8.62
C GLU A 28 11.23 -3.44 -8.78
N GLU A 29 9.99 -3.93 -8.94
CA GLU A 29 9.65 -5.37 -9.03
C GLU A 29 10.05 -6.19 -7.79
N LYS A 30 10.24 -5.51 -6.65
CA LYS A 30 10.58 -6.10 -5.34
C LYS A 30 9.31 -6.38 -4.53
N PHE A 31 8.49 -7.32 -5.01
CA PHE A 31 7.15 -7.57 -4.47
C PHE A 31 7.18 -8.15 -3.05
N THR A 32 8.08 -9.09 -2.77
CA THR A 32 8.31 -9.67 -1.44
C THR A 32 8.70 -8.60 -0.43
N GLU A 33 9.61 -7.70 -0.81
CA GLU A 33 10.04 -6.61 0.04
C GLU A 33 8.92 -5.59 0.24
N SER A 34 8.11 -5.34 -0.80
CA SER A 34 6.96 -4.44 -0.71
C SER A 34 5.94 -4.89 0.32
N ILE A 35 5.53 -6.16 0.31
CA ILE A 35 4.56 -6.67 1.31
C ILE A 35 5.18 -6.66 2.72
N ARG A 36 6.46 -6.99 2.84
CA ARG A 36 7.19 -6.94 4.12
C ARG A 36 7.28 -5.53 4.67
N HIS A 37 7.41 -4.53 3.80
CA HIS A 37 7.37 -3.12 4.19
C HIS A 37 6.02 -2.75 4.79
N ILE A 38 4.92 -3.22 4.19
CA ILE A 38 3.56 -2.99 4.72
C ILE A 38 3.37 -3.70 6.07
N TRP A 39 3.89 -4.91 6.23
CA TRP A 39 3.79 -5.70 7.48
C TRP A 39 4.40 -5.02 8.71
N GLN A 40 5.34 -4.08 8.53
CA GLN A 40 5.90 -3.29 9.64
C GLN A 40 4.85 -2.44 10.36
N LYS A 41 3.72 -2.15 9.71
CA LYS A 41 2.66 -1.28 10.22
C LYS A 41 1.27 -1.92 10.22
N ASN A 42 1.04 -2.92 9.36
CA ASN A 42 -0.26 -3.57 9.23
C ASN A 42 -0.10 -5.10 9.23
N SER A 43 -0.70 -5.79 10.19
CA SER A 43 -0.65 -7.25 10.27
C SER A 43 -1.56 -7.95 9.25
N LEU A 44 -2.53 -7.23 8.65
CA LEU A 44 -3.59 -7.79 7.80
C LEU A 44 -3.68 -7.15 6.40
N PRO A 45 -2.58 -6.95 5.65
CA PRO A 45 -2.60 -6.25 4.36
C PRO A 45 -3.44 -6.95 3.30
N ALA A 46 -3.49 -8.30 3.33
CA ALA A 46 -4.36 -9.08 2.45
C ALA A 46 -5.85 -8.78 2.65
N VAL A 47 -6.25 -8.36 3.85
CA VAL A 47 -7.63 -7.98 4.18
C VAL A 47 -7.84 -6.49 3.94
N CYS A 48 -6.97 -5.64 4.47
CA CYS A 48 -7.07 -4.17 4.37
C CYS A 48 -7.12 -3.69 2.92
N GLY A 49 -6.31 -4.25 2.01
CA GLY A 49 -6.35 -3.92 0.59
C GLY A 49 -7.70 -4.25 -0.11
N ARG A 50 -8.58 -5.01 0.54
CA ARG A 50 -9.91 -5.41 0.03
C ARG A 50 -11.07 -4.70 0.70
N VAL A 51 -10.95 -4.39 1.99
CA VAL A 51 -12.09 -3.95 2.82
C VAL A 51 -11.94 -2.55 3.40
N CYS A 52 -10.74 -1.96 3.37
CA CYS A 52 -10.60 -0.58 3.81
C CYS A 52 -11.51 0.32 2.95
N PRO A 53 -12.19 1.32 3.54
CA PRO A 53 -12.90 2.33 2.77
C PRO A 53 -11.88 3.38 2.28
N GLN A 54 -11.14 3.07 1.22
CA GLN A 54 -9.97 3.86 0.79
C GLN A 54 -10.35 5.30 0.38
N GLU A 55 -11.56 5.49 -0.13
CA GLU A 55 -12.12 6.77 -0.59
C GLU A 55 -12.25 7.82 0.53
N ILE A 56 -12.39 7.38 1.79
CA ILE A 56 -12.39 8.25 2.97
C ILE A 56 -11.08 8.16 3.77
N GLN A 57 -10.08 7.41 3.30
CA GLN A 57 -8.79 7.19 3.95
C GLN A 57 -7.63 7.62 3.03
N CYS A 58 -6.69 6.71 2.75
CA CYS A 58 -5.46 6.98 2.04
C CYS A 58 -5.67 7.50 0.61
N GLU A 59 -6.64 6.97 -0.13
CA GLU A 59 -6.96 7.41 -1.49
C GLU A 59 -7.71 8.74 -1.49
N GLY A 60 -8.60 8.96 -0.52
CA GLY A 60 -9.29 10.23 -0.30
C GLY A 60 -8.36 11.43 -0.07
N LEU A 61 -7.17 11.19 0.51
CA LEU A 61 -6.14 12.22 0.72
C LEU A 61 -5.04 12.22 -0.35
N CYS A 62 -5.15 11.41 -1.41
CA CYS A 62 -4.18 11.38 -2.48
C CYS A 62 -4.26 12.67 -3.33
N ILE A 63 -3.13 13.38 -3.50
CA ILE A 63 -3.11 14.64 -4.26
C ILE A 63 -3.50 14.47 -5.74
N VAL A 64 -3.27 13.28 -6.31
CA VAL A 64 -3.66 12.94 -7.69
C VAL A 64 -5.19 12.96 -7.82
N GLY A 65 -5.90 12.48 -6.78
CA GLY A 65 -7.36 12.47 -6.68
C GLY A 65 -8.01 13.86 -6.75
N LYS A 66 -7.25 14.94 -6.54
CA LYS A 66 -7.78 16.31 -6.70
C LYS A 66 -7.97 16.74 -8.16
N LYS A 67 -7.29 16.09 -9.10
CA LYS A 67 -7.30 16.45 -10.53
C LYS A 67 -7.70 15.28 -11.44
N GLY A 68 -8.06 14.14 -10.87
CA GLY A 68 -8.37 12.91 -11.58
C GLY A 68 -8.61 11.77 -10.59
N GLU A 69 -8.32 10.55 -11.01
CA GLU A 69 -8.44 9.39 -10.12
C GLU A 69 -7.24 9.31 -9.17
N PRO A 70 -7.45 8.99 -7.87
CA PRO A 70 -6.36 8.78 -6.95
C PRO A 70 -5.54 7.55 -7.37
N VAL A 71 -4.35 7.43 -6.78
CA VAL A 71 -3.60 6.18 -6.89
C VAL A 71 -4.41 5.08 -6.22
N ALA A 72 -4.66 3.96 -6.91
CA ALA A 72 -5.37 2.80 -6.37
C ALA A 72 -4.51 2.04 -5.33
N ILE A 73 -4.28 2.65 -4.17
CA ILE A 73 -3.41 2.18 -3.09
C ILE A 73 -3.91 0.84 -2.55
N GLY A 74 -5.23 0.70 -2.33
CA GLY A 74 -5.82 -0.55 -1.84
C GLY A 74 -5.58 -1.72 -2.81
N ASN A 75 -5.72 -1.47 -4.12
CA ASN A 75 -5.44 -2.48 -5.15
C ASN A 75 -3.96 -2.88 -5.19
N LEU A 76 -3.04 -1.93 -4.96
CA LEU A 76 -1.60 -2.21 -4.91
C LEU A 76 -1.22 -2.99 -3.63
N GLU A 77 -1.78 -2.65 -2.47
CA GLU A 77 -1.62 -3.40 -1.22
C GLU A 77 -2.15 -4.84 -1.38
N ARG A 78 -3.34 -4.99 -1.97
CA ARG A 78 -3.91 -6.29 -2.32
C ARG A 78 -3.00 -7.08 -3.26
N PHE A 79 -2.50 -6.45 -4.31
CA PHE A 79 -1.64 -7.10 -5.31
C PHE A 79 -0.40 -7.73 -4.68
N VAL A 80 0.34 -6.99 -3.85
CA VAL A 80 1.56 -7.52 -3.22
C VAL A 80 1.26 -8.60 -2.18
N ALA A 81 0.14 -8.48 -1.47
CA ALA A 81 -0.31 -9.52 -0.53
C ALA A 81 -0.73 -10.82 -1.24
N ASP A 82 -1.39 -10.70 -2.41
CA ASP A 82 -1.77 -11.84 -3.24
C ASP A 82 -0.53 -12.48 -3.88
N TRP A 83 0.39 -11.66 -4.39
CA TRP A 83 1.65 -12.13 -4.96
C TRP A 83 2.48 -12.92 -3.95
N GLU A 84 2.63 -12.44 -2.72
CA GLU A 84 3.40 -13.14 -1.67
C GLU A 84 2.76 -14.46 -1.27
N ARG A 85 1.43 -14.53 -1.23
CA ARG A 85 0.73 -15.79 -0.96
C ARG A 85 0.99 -16.83 -2.05
N GLU A 86 1.12 -16.41 -3.30
CA GLU A 86 1.26 -17.29 -4.47
C GLU A 86 2.72 -17.65 -4.79
N ASN A 87 3.66 -16.72 -4.55
CA ASN A 87 5.06 -16.82 -5.00
C ASN A 87 6.07 -16.73 -3.85
N GLY A 88 5.63 -16.35 -2.64
CA GLY A 88 6.49 -16.19 -1.48
C GLY A 88 7.03 -17.52 -0.96
N THR A 89 8.05 -17.41 -0.12
CA THR A 89 8.72 -18.58 0.48
C THR A 89 7.94 -19.18 1.66
N GLY A 90 6.78 -18.61 2.01
CA GLY A 90 6.05 -18.94 3.23
C GLY A 90 6.72 -18.42 4.51
N ALA A 91 7.75 -17.58 4.38
CA ALA A 91 8.40 -16.95 5.51
C ALA A 91 7.40 -16.07 6.26
N LEU A 92 7.41 -16.19 7.59
CA LEU A 92 6.52 -15.41 8.44
C LEU A 92 6.84 -13.90 8.33
N PRO A 93 5.81 -13.03 8.49
CA PRO A 93 6.02 -11.60 8.63
C PRO A 93 7.01 -11.29 9.78
N PRO A 94 7.84 -10.23 9.63
CA PRO A 94 8.77 -9.80 10.67
C PRO A 94 8.07 -9.21 11.91
#